data_AF-A0A316NKV8-F1
#
_entry.id   AF-A0A316NKV8-F1
#
_cell.length_a   1.000
_cell.length_b   1.000
_cell.length_c   1.000
_cell.angle_alpha   90.00
_cell.angle_beta   90.00
_cell.angle_gamma   90.00
#
_symmetry.space_group_name_H-M   'P 1'
#
loop_
_entity.id
_entity.type
_entity.pdbx_description
1 polymer ?
#
loop_
_entity_poly.entity_id
_entity_poly.type
_entity_poly.pdbx_seq_one_letter_code
_entity_poly.pdbx_strand_id
1 'polypeptide(L)'
;MTKPRSWQRRWTRMSEFFTSTGSFLTDCFVMALVMIFVENMIFTRALGTSTALVIIRKKNNLLVFGLILTLITVFSGIVTWFMQPVLEDLPNANYYRPLIYAAVISLVYLLALVICGYLPERWQEKVKPMIHITAFNCVVLGTLLLAASEKLSFGASLGFGIGAGVGFALAMFFLSVAYDYLYSEAIPKAFRGFPVLLIYIGLLSLAFYGLVGHQLPY
;
A
#
# COMPACT_ATOMS: atom_id res chain seq x y z
N MET A 1 -48.66 -8.08 -17.41
CA MET A 1 -47.49 -7.52 -16.71
C MET A 1 -47.70 -6.02 -16.49
N THR A 2 -48.07 -5.61 -15.27
CA THR A 2 -48.29 -4.19 -14.92
C THR A 2 -46.94 -3.48 -14.75
N LYS A 3 -46.69 -2.40 -15.50
CA LYS A 3 -45.46 -1.58 -15.34
C LYS A 3 -45.33 -1.10 -13.89
N PRO A 4 -44.15 -1.25 -13.25
CA PRO A 4 -43.94 -0.82 -11.87
C PRO A 4 -44.14 0.69 -11.74
N ARG A 5 -44.85 1.10 -10.67
CA ARG A 5 -45.17 2.51 -10.39
C ARG A 5 -43.89 3.32 -10.20
N SER A 6 -43.91 4.60 -10.56
CA SER A 6 -42.73 5.50 -10.50
C SER A 6 -42.09 5.53 -9.10
N TRP A 7 -42.89 5.47 -8.04
CA TRP A 7 -42.42 5.41 -6.66
C TRP A 7 -41.68 4.11 -6.33
N GLN A 8 -42.14 2.96 -6.82
CA GLN A 8 -41.45 1.67 -6.63
C GLN A 8 -40.07 1.68 -7.30
N ARG A 9 -39.97 2.23 -8.52
CA ARG A 9 -38.69 2.39 -9.23
C ARG A 9 -37.70 3.33 -8.55
N ARG A 10 -38.20 4.30 -7.79
CA ARG A 10 -37.37 5.23 -7.01
C ARG A 10 -36.89 4.57 -5.72
N TRP A 11 -37.77 3.85 -5.02
CA TRP A 11 -37.42 3.08 -3.83
C TRP A 11 -36.41 1.96 -4.13
N THR A 12 -36.58 1.19 -5.21
CA THR A 12 -35.62 0.14 -5.59
C THR A 12 -34.25 0.71 -5.96
N ARG A 13 -34.21 1.81 -6.72
CA ARG A 13 -32.93 2.51 -7.02
C ARG A 13 -32.25 3.04 -5.77
N MET A 14 -33.02 3.57 -4.82
CA MET A 14 -32.47 4.03 -3.55
C MET A 14 -31.93 2.85 -2.73
N SER A 15 -32.67 1.75 -2.60
CA SER A 15 -32.19 0.57 -1.87
C SER A 15 -30.96 -0.05 -2.53
N GLU A 16 -30.94 -0.19 -3.86
CA GLU A 16 -29.77 -0.68 -4.62
C GLU A 16 -28.56 0.23 -4.42
N PHE A 17 -28.75 1.55 -4.43
CA PHE A 17 -27.69 2.51 -4.15
C PHE A 17 -27.15 2.35 -2.72
N PHE A 18 -28.02 2.24 -1.71
CA PHE A 18 -27.59 2.04 -0.32
C PHE A 18 -26.89 0.71 -0.12
N THR A 19 -27.36 -0.37 -0.75
CA THR A 19 -26.72 -1.69 -0.66
C THR A 19 -25.36 -1.69 -1.35
N SER A 20 -25.25 -1.10 -2.56
CA SER A 20 -23.99 -1.00 -3.31
C SER A 20 -22.95 -0.12 -2.62
N THR A 21 -23.39 1.03 -2.08
CA THR A 21 -22.52 1.92 -1.31
C THR A 21 -22.08 1.25 0.00
N GLY A 22 -23.01 0.54 0.66
CA GLY A 22 -22.72 -0.23 1.86
C GLY A 22 -21.67 -1.31 1.62
N SER A 23 -21.86 -2.15 0.59
CA SER A 23 -20.91 -3.21 0.24
C SER A 23 -19.53 -2.66 -0.16
N PHE A 24 -19.50 -1.55 -0.89
CA PHE A 24 -18.24 -0.90 -1.27
C PHE A 24 -17.44 -0.43 -0.05
N LEU A 25 -18.10 0.22 0.91
CA LEU A 25 -17.45 0.72 2.11
C LEU A 25 -16.99 -0.42 3.03
N THR A 26 -17.78 -1.48 3.16
CA THR A 26 -17.37 -2.66 3.93
C THR A 26 -16.17 -3.35 3.31
N ASP A 27 -16.17 -3.55 1.99
CA ASP A 27 -15.05 -4.18 1.28
C ASP A 27 -13.77 -3.36 1.46
N CYS A 28 -13.87 -2.04 1.30
CA CYS A 28 -12.75 -1.12 1.47
C CYS A 28 -12.20 -1.16 2.90
N PHE A 29 -13.07 -1.08 3.90
CA PHE A 29 -12.67 -1.07 5.30
C PHE A 29 -12.06 -2.40 5.74
N VAL A 30 -12.69 -3.52 5.39
CA VAL A 30 -12.19 -4.86 5.73
C VAL A 30 -10.84 -5.09 5.06
N MET A 31 -10.71 -4.79 3.77
CA MET A 31 -9.44 -5.00 3.09
C MET A 31 -8.34 -4.09 3.63
N ALA A 32 -8.65 -2.84 4.00
CA ALA A 32 -7.69 -1.96 4.64
C ALA A 32 -7.19 -2.53 5.97
N LEU A 33 -8.07 -3.05 6.82
CA LEU A 33 -7.67 -3.69 8.09
C LEU A 33 -6.82 -4.93 7.88
N VAL A 34 -7.19 -5.79 6.92
CA VAL A 34 -6.41 -6.97 6.54
C VAL A 34 -5.00 -6.53 6.12
N MET A 35 -4.87 -5.54 5.25
CA MET A 35 -3.56 -5.08 4.78
C MET A 35 -2.72 -4.37 5.85
N ILE A 36 -3.35 -3.72 6.84
CA ILE A 36 -2.61 -3.06 7.92
C ILE A 36 -2.01 -4.10 8.88
N PHE A 37 -2.80 -5.10 9.29
CA PHE A 37 -2.44 -5.98 10.41
C PHE A 37 -2.07 -7.41 10.01
N VAL A 38 -2.72 -7.98 9.00
CA VAL A 38 -2.57 -9.39 8.61
C VAL A 38 -1.55 -9.52 7.47
N GLU A 39 -1.79 -8.77 6.40
CA GLU A 39 -1.04 -8.79 5.15
C GLU A 39 -0.11 -7.58 5.03
N ASN A 40 0.58 -7.27 6.14
CA ASN A 40 1.43 -6.10 6.21
C ASN A 40 2.57 -6.17 5.18
N MET A 41 2.77 -5.07 4.46
CA MET A 41 3.76 -4.98 3.37
C MET A 41 5.18 -5.31 3.83
N ILE A 42 5.60 -4.85 5.02
CA ILE A 42 6.95 -5.09 5.53
C ILE A 42 7.03 -6.45 6.21
N PHE A 43 6.13 -6.74 7.14
CA PHE A 43 6.29 -7.91 8.03
C PHE A 43 5.82 -9.22 7.38
N THR A 44 4.74 -9.20 6.61
CA THR A 44 4.19 -10.43 6.00
C THR A 44 4.68 -10.61 4.58
N ARG A 45 4.73 -9.53 3.77
CA ARG A 45 5.11 -9.58 2.35
C ARG A 45 6.57 -9.25 2.07
N ALA A 46 7.35 -8.82 3.07
CA ALA A 46 8.77 -8.45 2.96
C ALA A 46 9.08 -7.36 1.89
N LEU A 47 8.08 -6.55 1.52
CA LEU A 47 8.20 -5.44 0.58
C LEU A 47 8.60 -4.15 1.30
N GLY A 48 9.50 -3.38 0.69
CA GLY A 48 9.92 -2.05 1.15
C GLY A 48 10.88 -2.04 2.33
N THR A 49 11.45 -3.18 2.70
CA THR A 49 12.45 -3.30 3.77
C THR A 49 13.67 -2.43 3.49
N SER A 50 14.19 -2.40 2.26
CA SER A 50 15.34 -1.57 1.87
C SER A 50 15.08 -0.08 2.10
N THR A 51 13.92 0.42 1.66
CA THR A 51 13.52 1.82 1.85
C THR A 51 13.25 2.13 3.31
N ALA A 52 12.67 1.18 4.05
CA ALA A 52 12.42 1.32 5.48
C ALA A 52 13.70 1.64 6.25
N LEU A 53 14.74 0.84 6.01
CA LEU A 53 16.07 1.01 6.61
C LEU A 53 16.64 2.43 6.37
N VAL A 54 16.46 2.99 5.17
CA VAL A 54 16.95 4.34 4.82
C VAL A 54 16.16 5.43 5.55
N ILE A 55 14.83 5.31 5.61
CA ILE A 55 13.96 6.37 6.14
C ILE A 55 13.91 6.40 7.67
N ILE A 56 14.08 5.26 8.35
CA ILE A 56 14.05 5.18 9.82
C ILE A 56 15.08 6.09 10.50
N ARG A 57 16.22 6.34 9.85
CA ARG A 57 17.24 7.28 10.33
C ARG A 57 16.74 8.73 10.37
N LYS A 58 15.72 9.07 9.57
CA LYS A 58 15.15 10.41 9.42
C LYS A 58 13.73 10.46 9.99
N LYS A 59 13.59 10.24 11.31
CA LYS A 59 12.30 10.09 12.03
C LYS A 59 11.28 11.19 11.74
N ASN A 60 11.74 12.44 11.61
CA ASN A 60 10.88 13.61 11.42
C ASN A 60 10.04 13.58 10.11
N ASN A 61 10.38 12.65 9.22
CA ASN A 61 9.86 12.57 7.86
C ASN A 61 9.03 11.29 7.60
N LEU A 62 8.86 10.44 8.61
CA LEU A 62 8.28 9.11 8.47
C LEU A 62 6.78 9.14 8.12
N LEU A 63 6.01 10.02 8.78
CA LEU A 63 4.57 10.19 8.51
C LEU A 63 4.31 10.76 7.12
N VAL A 64 5.09 11.78 6.71
CA VAL A 64 4.98 12.38 5.38
C VAL A 64 5.32 11.36 4.29
N PHE A 65 6.37 10.55 4.52
CA PHE A 65 6.73 9.45 3.63
C PHE A 65 5.59 8.44 3.48
N GLY A 66 5.02 7.98 4.60
CA GLY A 66 3.90 7.04 4.59
C GLY A 66 2.66 7.58 3.87
N LEU A 67 2.35 8.86 4.06
CA LEU A 67 1.24 9.52 3.38
C LEU A 67 1.45 9.60 1.87
N ILE A 68 2.63 10.02 1.41
CA ILE A 68 2.95 10.08 -0.02
C ILE A 68 2.92 8.68 -0.65
N LEU A 69 3.50 7.68 0.03
CA LEU A 69 3.45 6.29 -0.41
C LEU A 69 2.01 5.81 -0.57
N THR A 70 1.15 6.09 0.42
CA THR A 70 -0.28 5.73 0.37
C THR A 70 -0.97 6.38 -0.81
N LEU A 71 -0.78 7.69 -1.02
CA LEU A 71 -1.39 8.41 -2.14
C LEU A 71 -0.95 7.84 -3.49
N ILE A 72 0.35 7.67 -3.71
CA ILE A 72 0.87 7.11 -4.97
C ILE A 72 0.30 5.71 -5.21
N THR A 73 0.25 4.87 -4.18
CA THR A 73 -0.27 3.50 -4.26
C THR A 73 -1.76 3.47 -4.59
N VAL A 74 -2.57 4.32 -3.94
CA VAL A 74 -4.02 4.41 -4.18
C VAL A 74 -4.31 4.92 -5.58
N PHE A 75 -3.68 6.03 -6.00
CA PHE A 75 -3.91 6.58 -7.34
C PHE A 75 -3.46 5.63 -8.44
N SER A 76 -2.29 4.99 -8.26
CA SER A 76 -1.85 3.96 -9.20
C SER A 76 -2.81 2.77 -9.21
N GLY A 77 -3.28 2.35 -8.05
CA GLY A 77 -4.26 1.26 -7.86
C GLY A 77 -5.55 1.49 -8.62
N ILE A 78 -6.12 2.69 -8.51
CA ILE A 78 -7.34 3.10 -9.23
C ILE A 78 -7.12 2.94 -10.74
N VAL A 79 -6.03 3.50 -11.27
CA VAL A 79 -5.75 3.46 -12.71
C VAL A 79 -5.53 2.02 -13.17
N THR A 80 -4.72 1.24 -12.45
CA THR A 80 -4.45 -0.17 -12.81
C THR A 80 -5.70 -1.04 -12.74
N TRP A 81 -6.61 -0.78 -11.79
CA TRP A 81 -7.85 -1.54 -11.66
C TRP A 81 -8.76 -1.35 -12.89
N PHE A 82 -8.90 -0.11 -13.37
CA PHE A 82 -9.65 0.16 -14.61
C PHE A 82 -8.98 -0.42 -15.86
N MET A 83 -7.64 -0.50 -15.88
CA MET A 83 -6.90 -1.11 -16.99
C MET A 83 -6.92 -2.64 -16.96
N GLN A 84 -7.21 -3.24 -15.81
CA GLN A 84 -7.05 -4.68 -15.60
C GLN A 84 -7.86 -5.56 -16.56
N PRO A 85 -9.14 -5.29 -16.86
CA PRO A 85 -9.91 -6.11 -17.82
C PRO A 85 -9.28 -6.11 -19.21
N VAL A 86 -8.87 -4.94 -19.70
CA VAL A 86 -8.18 -4.79 -21.01
C VAL A 86 -6.85 -5.55 -21.01
N LEU A 87 -6.17 -5.57 -19.87
CA LEU A 87 -4.90 -6.27 -19.72
C LEU A 87 -5.06 -7.79 -19.74
N GLU A 88 -6.15 -8.30 -19.17
CA GLU A 88 -6.44 -9.74 -19.11
C GLU A 88 -6.85 -10.31 -20.47
N ASP A 89 -7.38 -9.48 -21.37
CA ASP A 89 -7.72 -9.85 -22.75
C ASP A 89 -6.47 -10.00 -23.65
N LEU A 90 -5.31 -9.47 -23.24
CA LEU A 90 -4.07 -9.56 -24.01
C LEU A 90 -3.43 -10.96 -23.88
N PRO A 91 -2.94 -11.55 -24.98
CA PRO A 91 -2.13 -12.76 -24.89
C PRO A 91 -0.87 -12.49 -24.08
N ASN A 92 -0.49 -13.42 -23.20
CA ASN A 92 0.71 -13.30 -22.36
C ASN A 92 0.71 -12.10 -21.39
N ALA A 93 -0.47 -11.66 -20.93
CA ALA A 93 -0.66 -10.54 -19.99
C ALA A 93 0.28 -10.53 -18.77
N ASN A 94 0.65 -11.70 -18.26
CA ASN A 94 1.54 -11.85 -17.10
C ASN A 94 2.94 -11.26 -17.33
N TYR A 95 3.47 -11.32 -18.56
CA TYR A 95 4.79 -10.79 -18.89
C TYR A 95 4.78 -9.26 -19.00
N TYR A 96 3.68 -8.68 -19.48
CA TYR A 96 3.55 -7.24 -19.71
C TYR A 96 3.04 -6.49 -18.47
N ARG A 97 2.37 -7.17 -17.53
CA ARG A 97 1.80 -6.58 -16.30
C ARG A 97 2.77 -5.67 -15.55
N PRO A 98 3.97 -6.14 -15.14
CA PRO A 98 4.89 -5.30 -14.37
C PRO A 98 5.34 -4.06 -15.13
N LEU A 99 5.54 -4.17 -16.45
CA LEU A 99 5.96 -3.06 -17.30
C LEU A 99 4.86 -2.00 -17.42
N ILE A 100 3.62 -2.43 -17.62
CA ILE A 100 2.46 -1.52 -17.72
C ILE A 100 2.20 -0.85 -16.37
N TYR A 101 2.30 -1.58 -15.27
CA TYR A 101 2.14 -0.99 -13.93
C TYR A 101 3.26 -0.01 -13.60
N ALA A 102 4.51 -0.30 -14.00
CA ALA A 102 5.61 0.67 -13.89
C ALA A 102 5.36 1.95 -14.73
N ALA A 103 4.77 1.83 -15.91
CA ALA A 103 4.38 2.98 -16.73
C ALA A 103 3.27 3.81 -16.06
N VAL A 104 2.26 3.16 -15.47
CA VAL A 104 1.20 3.83 -14.69
C VAL A 104 1.79 4.56 -13.49
N ILE A 105 2.66 3.90 -12.71
CA ILE A 105 3.35 4.53 -11.58
C ILE A 105 4.15 5.75 -12.05
N SER A 106 4.83 5.66 -13.20
CA SER A 106 5.59 6.77 -13.77
C SER A 106 4.70 7.96 -14.12
N LEU A 107 3.50 7.72 -14.65
CA LEU A 107 2.51 8.77 -14.91
C LEU A 107 2.03 9.43 -13.60
N VAL A 108 1.68 8.62 -12.59
CA VAL A 108 1.26 9.12 -11.28
C VAL A 108 2.38 9.90 -10.60
N TYR A 109 3.63 9.45 -10.75
CA TYR A 109 4.81 10.15 -10.28
C TYR A 109 4.99 11.53 -10.92
N LEU A 110 4.83 11.65 -12.25
CA LEU A 110 4.89 12.94 -12.93
C LEU A 110 3.77 13.87 -12.45
N LEU A 111 2.55 13.36 -12.28
CA LEU A 111 1.44 14.13 -11.72
C LEU A 111 1.74 14.60 -10.28
N ALA A 112 2.31 13.73 -9.44
CA ALA A 112 2.71 14.08 -8.09
C ALA A 112 3.78 15.19 -8.06
N LEU A 113 4.74 15.18 -8.99
CA LEU A 113 5.74 16.24 -9.12
C LEU A 113 5.12 17.57 -9.57
N VAL A 114 4.18 17.53 -10.51
CA VAL A 114 3.44 18.72 -10.96
C VAL A 114 2.66 19.32 -9.79
N ILE A 115 1.93 18.50 -9.03
CA ILE A 115 1.21 18.94 -7.82
C ILE A 115 2.19 19.53 -6.80
N CYS A 116 3.33 18.89 -6.58
CA CYS A 116 4.36 19.39 -5.68
C CYS A 116 4.89 20.77 -6.12
N GLY A 117 4.92 21.06 -7.43
CA GLY A 117 5.34 22.36 -7.96
C GLY A 117 4.42 23.52 -7.59
N TYR A 118 3.16 23.25 -7.19
CA TYR A 118 2.22 24.27 -6.73
C TYR A 118 2.28 24.52 -5.20
N LEU A 119 3.03 23.72 -4.45
CA LEU A 119 3.17 23.90 -3.00
C LEU A 119 4.13 25.06 -2.66
N PRO A 120 4.06 25.63 -1.45
CA PRO A 120 5.07 26.59 -0.99
C PRO A 120 6.48 25.97 -0.96
N GLU A 121 7.51 26.75 -1.30
CA GLU A 121 8.91 26.30 -1.46
C GLU A 121 9.42 25.45 -0.27
N ARG A 122 9.10 25.86 0.97
CA ARG A 122 9.46 25.13 2.20
C ARG A 122 8.94 23.69 2.25
N TRP A 123 7.78 23.43 1.65
CA TRP A 123 7.20 22.09 1.57
C TRP A 123 7.78 21.31 0.38
N GLN A 124 8.06 21.99 -0.72
CA GLN A 124 8.65 21.36 -1.91
C GLN A 124 9.99 20.67 -1.59
N GLU A 125 10.87 21.35 -0.84
CA GLU A 125 12.18 20.82 -0.45
C GLU A 125 12.08 19.50 0.35
N LYS A 126 11.01 19.34 1.13
CA LYS A 126 10.78 18.13 1.95
C LYS A 126 10.09 17.03 1.15
N VAL A 127 9.07 17.39 0.37
CA VAL A 127 8.17 16.46 -0.33
C VAL A 127 8.81 15.89 -1.59
N LYS A 128 9.52 16.70 -2.38
CA LYS A 128 10.09 16.29 -3.66
C LYS A 128 11.05 15.09 -3.54
N PRO A 129 12.02 15.07 -2.61
CA PRO A 129 12.86 13.88 -2.39
C PRO A 129 12.06 12.64 -1.99
N MET A 130 10.99 12.81 -1.20
CA MET A 130 10.14 11.71 -0.78
C MET A 130 9.39 11.10 -1.96
N ILE A 131 8.81 11.93 -2.84
CA ILE A 131 8.08 11.47 -4.03
C ILE A 131 8.94 10.52 -4.87
N HIS A 132 10.22 10.87 -5.10
CA HIS A 132 11.15 10.02 -5.84
C HIS A 132 11.33 8.66 -5.16
N ILE A 133 11.60 8.64 -3.86
CA ILE A 133 11.87 7.41 -3.11
C ILE A 133 10.60 6.55 -2.99
N THR A 134 9.42 7.17 -2.84
CA THR A 134 8.15 6.44 -2.73
C THR A 134 7.68 5.86 -4.06
N ALA A 135 7.82 6.59 -5.17
CA ALA A 135 7.32 6.14 -6.47
C ALA A 135 8.04 4.88 -6.97
N PHE A 136 9.36 4.83 -6.79
CA PHE A 136 10.19 3.69 -7.20
C PHE A 136 10.38 2.65 -6.09
N ASN A 137 9.43 2.55 -5.16
CA ASN A 137 9.44 1.57 -4.08
C ASN A 137 8.76 0.26 -4.54
N CYS A 138 9.32 -0.88 -4.14
CA CYS A 138 8.73 -2.19 -4.39
C CYS A 138 7.37 -2.39 -3.68
N VAL A 139 7.07 -1.62 -2.63
CA VAL A 139 5.73 -1.62 -2.02
C VAL A 139 4.67 -1.16 -3.00
N VAL A 140 4.90 -0.08 -3.74
CA VAL A 140 3.91 0.45 -4.69
C VAL A 140 3.64 -0.60 -5.77
N LEU A 141 4.68 -1.04 -6.48
CA LEU A 141 4.53 -2.03 -7.55
C LEU A 141 3.97 -3.37 -7.04
N GLY A 142 4.47 -3.85 -5.90
CA GLY A 142 4.01 -5.10 -5.29
C GLY A 142 2.54 -5.04 -4.88
N THR A 143 2.07 -3.91 -4.35
CA THR A 143 0.65 -3.71 -4.02
C THR A 143 -0.23 -3.85 -5.26
N LEU A 144 0.15 -3.22 -6.37
CA LEU A 144 -0.62 -3.29 -7.61
C LEU A 144 -0.66 -4.71 -8.18
N LEU A 145 0.48 -5.42 -8.15
CA LEU A 145 0.56 -6.80 -8.62
C LEU A 145 -0.26 -7.75 -7.74
N LEU A 146 -0.22 -7.59 -6.43
CA LEU A 146 -1.01 -8.41 -5.49
C LEU A 146 -2.51 -8.15 -5.68
N ALA A 147 -2.93 -6.89 -5.72
CA ALA A 147 -4.34 -6.54 -5.95
C ALA A 147 -4.87 -7.12 -7.27
N ALA A 148 -4.04 -7.13 -8.31
CA ALA A 148 -4.40 -7.69 -9.61
C ALA A 148 -4.42 -9.23 -9.63
N SER A 149 -3.64 -9.90 -8.78
CA SER A 149 -3.67 -11.36 -8.63
C SER A 149 -4.92 -11.83 -7.88
N GLU A 150 -5.33 -11.08 -6.85
CA GLU A 150 -6.50 -11.38 -6.01
C GLU A 150 -7.85 -11.01 -6.68
N LYS A 151 -7.83 -10.38 -7.87
CA LYS A 151 -9.03 -9.95 -8.64
C LYS A 151 -10.05 -9.20 -7.77
N LEU A 152 -9.56 -8.24 -6.99
CA LEU A 152 -10.36 -7.52 -6.01
C LEU A 152 -11.46 -6.66 -6.66
N SER A 153 -12.60 -6.53 -5.97
CA SER A 153 -13.61 -5.52 -6.29
C SER A 153 -12.99 -4.12 -6.21
N PHE A 154 -13.60 -3.12 -6.84
CA PHE A 154 -13.08 -1.74 -6.79
C PHE A 154 -12.93 -1.23 -5.35
N GLY A 155 -13.93 -1.48 -4.50
CA GLY A 155 -13.89 -1.10 -3.08
C GLY A 155 -12.78 -1.81 -2.33
N ALA A 156 -12.65 -3.12 -2.51
CA ALA A 156 -11.57 -3.89 -1.90
C ALA A 156 -10.20 -3.43 -2.41
N SER A 157 -10.03 -3.11 -3.69
CA SER A 157 -8.77 -2.61 -4.28
C SER A 157 -8.35 -1.25 -3.71
N LEU A 158 -9.31 -0.34 -3.50
CA LEU A 158 -9.05 0.93 -2.82
C LEU A 158 -8.62 0.72 -1.36
N GLY A 159 -9.36 -0.12 -0.63
CA GLY A 159 -9.02 -0.50 0.74
C GLY A 159 -7.65 -1.15 0.83
N PHE A 160 -7.31 -2.00 -0.14
CA PHE A 160 -6.03 -2.66 -0.27
C PHE A 160 -4.89 -1.65 -0.40
N GLY A 161 -5.02 -0.67 -1.30
CA GLY A 161 -4.01 0.36 -1.51
C GLY A 161 -3.84 1.30 -0.30
N ILE A 162 -4.95 1.68 0.34
CA ILE A 162 -4.92 2.50 1.57
C ILE A 162 -4.25 1.72 2.70
N GLY A 163 -4.68 0.49 2.93
CA GLY A 163 -4.15 -0.36 3.98
C GLY A 163 -2.68 -0.72 3.78
N ALA A 164 -2.25 -0.90 2.52
CA ALA A 164 -0.84 -1.11 2.19
C ALA A 164 0.04 0.06 2.63
N GLY A 165 -0.38 1.29 2.31
CA GLY A 165 0.38 2.50 2.65
C GLY A 165 0.36 2.82 4.15
N VAL A 166 -0.82 2.73 4.78
CA VAL A 166 -0.99 2.95 6.23
C VAL A 166 -0.27 1.87 7.03
N GLY A 167 -0.42 0.61 6.63
CA GLY A 167 0.27 -0.54 7.23
C GLY A 167 1.78 -0.42 7.12
N PHE A 168 2.30 0.07 5.98
CA PHE A 168 3.72 0.38 5.82
C PHE A 168 4.16 1.49 6.78
N ALA A 169 3.40 2.58 6.89
CA ALA A 169 3.72 3.70 7.78
C ALA A 169 3.73 3.26 9.27
N LEU A 170 2.80 2.40 9.65
CA LEU A 170 2.70 1.82 10.99
C LEU A 170 3.89 0.88 11.29
N ALA A 171 4.24 0.01 10.33
CA ALA A 171 5.41 -0.87 10.46
C ALA A 171 6.71 -0.05 10.59
N MET A 172 6.84 1.01 9.81
CA MET A 172 7.93 1.98 9.88
C MET A 172 8.01 2.65 11.25
N PHE A 173 6.87 3.03 11.82
CA PHE A 173 6.82 3.63 13.14
C PHE A 173 7.37 2.68 14.22
N PHE A 174 6.91 1.41 14.24
CA PHE A 174 7.44 0.42 15.18
C PHE A 174 8.94 0.20 15.01
N LEU A 175 9.40 0.09 13.77
CA LEU A 175 10.81 -0.14 13.48
C LEU A 175 11.68 1.07 13.86
N SER A 176 11.14 2.28 13.74
CA SER A 176 11.80 3.52 14.21
C SER A 176 11.95 3.58 15.72
N VAL A 177 10.95 3.11 16.48
CA VAL A 177 11.06 3.01 17.94
C VAL A 177 12.10 1.96 18.33
N ALA A 178 12.05 0.78 17.71
CA ALA A 178 13.01 -0.30 17.96
C ALA A 178 14.46 0.10 17.61
N TYR A 179 14.66 0.89 16.55
CA TYR A 179 15.98 1.31 16.09
C TYR A 179 16.81 2.02 17.16
N ASP A 180 16.20 2.83 18.03
CA ASP A 180 16.92 3.53 19.10
C ASP A 180 17.52 2.55 20.12
N TYR A 181 16.77 1.48 20.44
CA TYR A 181 17.25 0.43 21.34
C TYR A 181 18.32 -0.44 20.68
N LEU A 182 18.19 -0.69 19.37
CA LEU A 182 19.12 -1.50 18.59
C LEU A 182 20.43 -0.76 18.26
N TYR A 183 20.54 0.53 18.59
CA TYR A 183 21.79 1.30 18.49
C TYR A 183 22.58 1.35 19.81
N SER A 184 22.19 0.55 20.81
CA SER A 184 22.84 0.50 22.12
C SER A 184 24.29 0.00 22.08
N GLU A 185 25.07 0.41 23.09
CA GLU A 185 26.45 -0.03 23.28
C GLU A 185 26.58 -1.54 23.57
N ALA A 186 25.52 -2.16 24.09
CA ALA A 186 25.45 -3.59 24.35
C ALA A 186 25.56 -4.45 23.09
N ILE A 187 25.29 -3.88 21.90
CA ILE A 187 25.36 -4.60 20.63
C ILE A 187 26.78 -4.49 20.05
N PRO A 188 27.40 -5.62 19.64
CA PRO A 188 28.72 -5.63 19.03
C PRO A 188 28.81 -4.67 17.85
N LYS A 189 29.95 -3.98 17.70
CA LYS A 189 30.14 -2.95 16.66
C LYS A 189 29.83 -3.44 15.25
N ALA A 190 30.14 -4.70 14.93
CA ALA A 190 29.88 -5.30 13.61
C ALA A 190 28.38 -5.46 13.30
N PHE A 191 27.53 -5.53 14.32
CA PHE A 191 26.10 -5.79 14.21
C PHE A 191 25.22 -4.55 14.41
N ARG A 192 25.79 -3.47 14.91
CA ARG A 192 25.07 -2.23 15.24
C ARG A 192 24.51 -1.57 13.98
N GLY A 193 23.23 -1.20 14.01
CA GLY A 193 22.53 -0.56 12.89
C GLY A 193 21.81 -1.57 12.01
N PHE A 194 22.18 -1.65 10.72
CA PHE A 194 21.40 -2.40 9.72
C PHE A 194 21.32 -3.92 9.95
N PRO A 195 22.41 -4.63 10.30
CA PRO A 195 22.34 -6.09 10.45
C PRO A 195 21.35 -6.52 11.54
N VAL A 196 21.43 -5.90 12.72
CA VAL A 196 20.51 -6.20 13.83
C VAL A 196 19.08 -5.75 13.52
N LEU A 197 18.90 -4.65 12.79
CA LEU A 197 17.58 -4.22 12.37
C LEU A 197 16.92 -5.25 11.44
N LEU A 198 17.67 -5.85 10.51
CA LEU A 198 17.18 -6.93 9.65
C LEU A 198 16.80 -8.18 10.46
N ILE A 199 17.62 -8.56 11.44
CA ILE A 199 17.30 -9.68 12.35
C ILE A 199 16.01 -9.38 13.13
N TYR A 200 15.87 -8.15 13.64
CA TYR A 200 14.67 -7.72 14.36
C TYR A 200 13.41 -7.77 13.47
N ILE A 201 13.49 -7.29 12.22
CA ILE A 201 12.38 -7.38 11.26
C ILE A 201 12.01 -8.84 11.02
N GLY A 202 13.00 -9.74 10.86
CA GLY A 202 12.77 -11.17 10.68
C GLY A 202 12.07 -11.82 11.88
N LEU A 203 12.49 -11.48 13.11
CA LEU A 203 11.83 -11.98 14.33
C LEU A 203 10.40 -11.46 14.47
N LEU A 204 10.18 -10.18 14.15
CA LEU A 204 8.85 -9.59 14.20
C LEU A 204 7.94 -10.20 13.13
N SER A 205 8.46 -10.41 11.92
CA SER A 205 7.79 -11.12 10.82
C SER A 205 7.37 -12.53 11.27
N LEU A 206 8.27 -13.28 11.91
CA LEU A 206 7.96 -14.61 12.45
C LEU A 206 6.84 -14.57 13.51
N ALA A 207 6.87 -13.58 14.40
CA ALA A 207 5.84 -13.41 15.42
C ALA A 207 4.46 -13.10 14.81
N PHE A 208 4.40 -12.17 13.84
CA PHE A 208 3.16 -11.86 13.12
C PHE A 208 2.64 -13.06 12.32
N TYR A 209 3.53 -13.79 11.65
CA TYR A 209 3.17 -14.98 10.88
C TYR A 209 2.53 -16.06 11.78
N GLY A 210 3.06 -16.24 13.00
CA GLY A 210 2.47 -17.14 14.00
C GLY A 210 1.09 -16.68 14.50
N LEU A 211 0.88 -15.37 14.68
CA LEU A 211 -0.41 -14.81 15.14
C LEU A 211 -1.53 -14.94 14.10
N VAL A 212 -1.19 -14.85 12.82
CA VAL A 212 -2.16 -15.03 11.72
C VAL A 212 -2.60 -16.49 11.57
N GLY A 213 -1.89 -17.44 12.20
CA GLY A 213 -2.24 -18.85 12.15
C GLY A 213 -2.03 -19.45 10.76
N HIS A 214 -1.03 -18.95 10.02
CA HIS A 214 -0.79 -19.40 8.66
C HIS A 214 -0.46 -20.89 8.67
N GLN A 215 -1.37 -21.68 8.08
CA GLN A 215 -1.19 -23.13 7.97
C GLN A 215 -0.03 -23.42 7.02
N LEU A 216 0.91 -24.24 7.48
CA LEU A 216 1.93 -24.80 6.61
C LEU A 216 1.21 -25.69 5.58
N PRO A 217 1.58 -25.62 4.28
CA PRO A 217 0.98 -26.47 3.25
C PRO A 217 1.47 -27.91 3.45
N TYR A 218 0.78 -28.65 4.32
CA TYR A 218 0.93 -30.09 4.52
C TYR A 218 -0.43 -30.75 4.50
#